data_AF-A0A9W8GRH5-F1
#
_entry.id   AF-A0A9W8GRH5-F1
#
_cell.length_a   1.000
_cell.length_b   1.000
_cell.length_c   1.000
_cell.angle_alpha   90.00
_cell.angle_beta   90.00
_cell.angle_gamma   90.00
#
_symmetry.space_group_name_H-M   'P 1'
#
loop_
_entity.id
_entity.type
_entity.pdbx_description
1 polymer ?
#
loop_
_entity_poly.entity_id
_entity_poly.type
_entity_poly.pdbx_seq_one_letter_code
_entity_poly.pdbx_strand_id
1 'polypeptide(L)'
;MLSLTPLGNWLENAERTGLISANREGILSFAGYLSIFLMGMSLGREILPDALTFKERRMRLVSVLGVWATACISYLLLDFVLGVQPSRRFANAPYCFWVAGFNSAMIWLYMLIEEDVDSKLPPKMARAGRPSGYDMPVIIEAVNINSLTTFLVANLLTGSVNMLVETLLCGSVEAYSILAGYTLLFMLPALLMFKSGIRLR
;
A
#
# COMPACT_ATOMS: atom_id res chain seq x y z
N MET A 1 -16.65 -11.10 12.97
CA MET A 1 -18.13 -11.15 12.94
C MET A 1 -18.65 -12.30 12.09
N LEU A 2 -18.31 -12.41 10.79
CA LEU A 2 -18.78 -13.54 9.96
C LEU A 2 -18.23 -14.92 10.37
N SER A 3 -17.01 -15.00 10.90
CA SER A 3 -16.40 -16.28 11.33
C SER A 3 -17.12 -16.96 12.51
N LEU A 4 -17.90 -16.21 13.29
CA LEU A 4 -18.61 -16.72 14.48
C LEU A 4 -20.06 -17.11 14.17
N THR A 5 -20.53 -16.90 12.94
CA THR A 5 -21.90 -17.19 12.54
C THR A 5 -21.99 -18.49 11.75
N PRO A 6 -23.20 -19.08 11.60
CA PRO A 6 -23.40 -20.24 10.72
C PRO A 6 -22.93 -19.99 9.27
N LEU A 7 -22.98 -18.74 8.81
CA LEU A 7 -22.41 -18.32 7.53
C LEU A 7 -20.89 -18.47 7.48
N GLY A 8 -20.20 -18.27 8.61
CA GLY A 8 -18.77 -18.50 8.75
C GLY A 8 -18.38 -19.94 8.45
N ASN A 9 -19.09 -20.86 9.10
CA ASN A 9 -18.92 -22.30 8.90
C ASN A 9 -19.23 -22.73 7.46
N TRP A 10 -20.27 -22.15 6.84
CA TRP A 10 -20.57 -22.40 5.43
C TRP A 10 -19.46 -21.87 4.51
N LEU A 11 -18.87 -20.71 4.79
CA LEU A 11 -17.77 -20.18 3.99
C LEU A 11 -16.54 -21.09 4.04
N GLU A 12 -16.18 -21.59 5.22
CA GLU A 12 -15.01 -22.46 5.40
C GLU A 12 -15.24 -23.87 4.85
N ASN A 13 -16.37 -24.49 5.17
CA ASN A 13 -16.53 -25.94 5.06
C ASN A 13 -17.52 -26.40 3.99
N ALA A 14 -18.29 -25.52 3.35
CA ALA A 14 -19.28 -25.98 2.39
C ALA A 14 -18.62 -26.61 1.14
N GLU A 15 -19.30 -27.56 0.52
CA GLU A 15 -18.86 -28.10 -0.77
C GLU A 15 -19.08 -27.07 -1.88
N ARG A 16 -18.22 -27.04 -2.89
CA ARG A 16 -18.30 -26.11 -4.04
C ARG A 16 -19.34 -26.56 -5.07
N THR A 17 -20.58 -26.76 -4.61
CA THR A 17 -21.70 -27.21 -5.43
C THR A 17 -22.52 -26.02 -5.94
N GLY A 18 -22.70 -25.95 -7.26
CA GLY A 18 -23.42 -24.86 -7.92
C GLY A 18 -22.65 -23.52 -7.95
N LEU A 19 -23.22 -22.54 -8.65
CA LEU A 19 -22.58 -21.24 -8.89
C LEU A 19 -22.37 -20.42 -7.61
N ILE A 20 -23.33 -20.46 -6.68
CA ILE A 20 -23.26 -19.64 -5.46
C ILE A 20 -22.21 -20.18 -4.49
N SER A 21 -22.20 -21.49 -4.21
CA SER A 21 -21.21 -22.07 -3.29
C SER A 21 -19.80 -22.03 -3.87
N ALA A 22 -19.64 -22.08 -5.19
CA ALA A 22 -18.34 -21.91 -5.84
C ALA A 22 -17.78 -20.47 -5.71
N ASN A 23 -18.65 -19.45 -5.64
CA ASN A 23 -18.26 -18.03 -5.57
C ASN A 23 -18.44 -17.40 -4.17
N ARG A 24 -18.72 -18.21 -3.15
CA ARG A 24 -19.11 -17.74 -1.82
C ARG A 24 -18.11 -16.80 -1.15
N GLU A 25 -16.82 -17.03 -1.34
CA GLU A 25 -15.76 -16.19 -0.80
C GLU A 25 -15.87 -14.78 -1.38
N GLY A 26 -16.04 -14.65 -2.70
CA GLY A 26 -16.22 -13.35 -3.36
C GLY A 26 -17.50 -12.64 -2.93
N ILE A 27 -18.62 -13.37 -2.84
CA ILE A 27 -19.93 -12.79 -2.47
C ILE A 27 -19.90 -12.25 -1.03
N LEU A 28 -19.38 -13.03 -0.07
CA LEU A 28 -19.36 -12.64 1.34
C LEU A 28 -18.27 -11.62 1.67
N SER A 29 -17.13 -11.66 0.98
CA SER A 29 -16.04 -10.70 1.18
C SER A 29 -16.26 -9.37 0.45
N PHE A 30 -17.24 -9.28 -0.47
CA PHE A 30 -17.51 -8.08 -1.26
C PHE A 30 -17.66 -6.82 -0.40
N ALA A 31 -18.45 -6.90 0.68
CA ALA A 31 -18.65 -5.76 1.57
C ALA A 31 -17.35 -5.30 2.25
N GLY A 32 -16.46 -6.25 2.61
CA GLY A 32 -15.16 -5.95 3.19
C GLY A 32 -14.24 -5.25 2.18
N TYR A 33 -14.14 -5.78 0.97
CA TYR A 33 -13.33 -5.14 -0.08
C TYR A 33 -13.90 -3.80 -0.53
N LEU A 34 -15.22 -3.65 -0.60
CA LEU A 34 -15.87 -2.36 -0.85
C LEU A 34 -15.50 -1.36 0.26
N SER A 35 -15.48 -1.78 1.52
CA SER A 35 -15.06 -0.93 2.63
C SER A 35 -13.60 -0.48 2.48
N ILE A 36 -12.69 -1.38 2.13
CA ILE A 36 -11.27 -1.04 1.86
C ILE A 36 -11.18 -0.02 0.72
N PHE A 37 -11.93 -0.22 -0.37
CA PHE A 37 -11.97 0.69 -1.50
C PHE A 37 -12.47 2.09 -1.11
N LEU A 38 -13.58 2.18 -0.36
CA LEU A 38 -14.13 3.44 0.12
C LEU A 38 -13.17 4.17 1.07
N MET A 39 -12.52 3.44 1.99
CA MET A 39 -11.49 3.99 2.88
C MET A 39 -10.31 4.54 2.08
N GLY A 40 -9.84 3.79 1.08
CA GLY A 40 -8.76 4.22 0.18
C GLY A 40 -9.13 5.46 -0.62
N MET A 41 -10.36 5.55 -1.14
CA MET A 41 -10.84 6.76 -1.83
C MET A 41 -10.94 7.96 -0.89
N SER A 42 -11.41 7.75 0.34
CA SER A 42 -11.48 8.82 1.35
C SER A 42 -10.09 9.37 1.65
N LEU A 43 -9.12 8.48 1.90
CA LEU A 43 -7.73 8.85 2.12
C LEU A 43 -7.14 9.56 0.89
N GLY A 44 -7.42 9.06 -0.31
CA GLY A 44 -6.99 9.68 -1.57
C GLY A 44 -7.48 11.12 -1.70
N ARG A 45 -8.73 11.42 -1.32
CA ARG A 45 -9.26 12.80 -1.35
C ARG A 45 -8.52 13.76 -0.42
N GLU A 46 -7.99 13.29 0.70
CA GLU A 46 -7.20 14.13 1.61
C GLU A 46 -5.78 14.40 1.08
N ILE A 47 -5.21 13.45 0.34
CA ILE A 47 -3.79 13.48 -0.05
C ILE A 47 -3.58 14.10 -1.44
N LEU A 48 -4.47 13.83 -2.39
CA LEU A 48 -4.33 14.17 -3.81
C LEU A 48 -4.33 15.67 -4.17
N PRO A 49 -5.03 16.59 -3.48
CA PRO A 49 -4.99 18.00 -3.83
C PRO A 49 -3.55 18.58 -3.82
N ASP A 50 -3.28 19.74 -4.41
CA ASP A 50 -1.93 20.33 -4.35
C ASP A 50 -1.66 20.97 -2.97
N ALA A 51 -0.46 20.80 -2.39
CA ALA A 51 -0.07 21.42 -1.10
C ALA A 51 1.08 22.40 -1.28
N LEU A 52 0.72 23.61 -1.67
CA LEU A 52 1.67 24.65 -2.04
C LEU A 52 2.36 25.24 -0.80
N THR A 53 1.67 25.31 0.33
CA THR A 53 2.22 25.88 1.57
C THR A 53 2.80 24.81 2.50
N PHE A 54 3.84 25.16 3.25
CA PHE A 54 4.40 24.30 4.30
C PHE A 54 3.34 23.88 5.34
N LYS A 55 2.41 24.79 5.66
CA LYS A 55 1.31 24.52 6.59
C LYS A 55 0.38 23.44 6.05
N GLU A 56 -0.01 23.50 4.77
CA GLU A 56 -0.85 22.47 4.12
C GLU A 56 -0.15 21.12 4.09
N ARG A 57 1.14 21.08 3.72
CA ARG A 57 1.94 19.83 3.74
C ARG A 57 1.99 19.20 5.12
N ARG A 58 2.27 20.01 6.14
CA ARG A 58 2.27 19.55 7.54
C ARG A 58 0.90 19.07 7.99
N MET A 59 -0.18 19.75 7.60
CA MET A 59 -1.55 19.33 7.93
C MET A 59 -1.87 17.96 7.31
N ARG A 60 -1.42 17.68 6.07
CA ARG A 60 -1.60 16.35 5.45
C ARG A 60 -0.82 15.26 6.16
N LEU A 61 0.44 15.52 6.49
CA LEU A 61 1.24 14.55 7.26
C LEU A 61 0.53 14.17 8.57
N VAL A 62 -0.04 15.16 9.25
CA VAL A 62 -0.81 14.95 10.48
C VAL A 62 -2.15 14.24 10.20
N SER A 63 -2.86 14.57 9.12
CA SER A 63 -4.13 13.93 8.78
C SER A 63 -3.95 12.44 8.47
N VAL A 64 -2.98 12.09 7.63
CA VAL A 64 -2.65 10.70 7.29
C VAL A 64 -2.17 9.93 8.52
N LEU A 65 -1.39 10.56 9.41
CA LEU A 65 -1.02 9.96 10.70
C LEU A 65 -2.24 9.71 11.59
N GLY A 66 -3.22 10.62 11.59
CA GLY A 66 -4.49 10.45 12.27
C GLY A 66 -5.32 9.28 11.72
N VAL A 67 -5.39 9.14 10.39
CA VAL A 67 -6.03 8.00 9.73
C VAL A 67 -5.33 6.69 10.09
N TRP A 68 -4.00 6.68 10.09
CA TRP A 68 -3.22 5.53 10.54
C TRP A 68 -3.51 5.16 12.00
N ALA A 69 -3.45 6.13 12.91
CA ALA A 69 -3.69 5.91 14.32
C ALA A 69 -5.11 5.40 14.59
N THR A 70 -6.11 5.99 13.95
CA THR A 70 -7.52 5.56 14.08
C THR A 70 -7.74 4.15 13.53
N ALA A 71 -7.11 3.78 12.41
CA ALA A 71 -7.16 2.42 11.88
C ALA A 71 -6.48 1.40 12.82
N CYS A 72 -5.30 1.74 13.36
CA CYS A 72 -4.59 0.91 14.33
C CYS A 72 -5.38 0.72 15.63
N ILE A 73 -5.94 1.79 16.19
CA ILE A 73 -6.77 1.73 17.40
C ILE A 73 -8.02 0.89 17.13
N SER A 74 -8.67 1.09 15.99
CA SER A 74 -9.86 0.31 15.60
C SER A 74 -9.54 -1.18 15.44
N TYR A 75 -8.39 -1.52 14.87
CA TYR A 75 -7.89 -2.89 14.80
C TYR A 75 -7.66 -3.47 16.21
N LEU A 76 -6.90 -2.78 17.06
CA LEU A 76 -6.58 -3.24 18.42
C LEU A 76 -7.83 -3.39 19.30
N LEU A 77 -8.79 -2.47 19.18
CA LEU A 77 -10.06 -2.55 19.90
C LEU A 77 -10.88 -3.77 19.46
N LEU A 78 -10.95 -4.04 18.15
CA LEU A 78 -11.67 -5.22 17.66
C LEU A 78 -10.98 -6.53 18.05
N ASP A 79 -9.65 -6.56 18.04
CA ASP A 79 -8.88 -7.71 18.51
C ASP A 79 -9.09 -7.94 20.01
N PHE A 80 -9.01 -6.89 20.83
CA PHE A 80 -9.21 -6.98 22.28
C PHE A 80 -10.65 -7.34 22.68
N VAL A 81 -11.65 -6.73 22.04
CA VAL A 81 -13.07 -6.92 22.42
C VAL A 81 -13.65 -8.21 21.85
N LEU A 82 -13.32 -8.54 20.60
CA LEU A 82 -13.94 -9.67 19.90
C LEU A 82 -13.02 -10.89 19.76
N GLY A 83 -11.71 -10.75 19.96
CA GLY A 83 -10.74 -11.84 19.80
C GLY A 83 -10.73 -12.45 18.39
N VAL A 84 -11.18 -11.69 17.37
CA VAL A 84 -11.31 -12.20 16.00
C VAL A 84 -10.07 -11.86 15.19
N GLN A 85 -9.36 -12.88 14.72
CA GLN A 85 -8.20 -12.70 13.87
C GLN A 85 -8.56 -12.09 12.50
N PRO A 86 -7.69 -11.25 11.91
CA PRO A 86 -7.82 -10.79 10.53
C PRO A 86 -7.91 -11.95 9.55
N SER A 87 -8.94 -11.96 8.70
CA SER A 87 -9.04 -12.95 7.65
C SER A 87 -9.36 -12.35 6.29
N ARG A 88 -8.46 -12.61 5.34
CA ARG A 88 -8.56 -12.21 3.93
C ARG A 88 -9.75 -12.86 3.24
N ARG A 89 -10.01 -14.14 3.53
CA ARG A 89 -11.10 -14.93 2.92
C ARG A 89 -12.48 -14.36 3.26
N PHE A 90 -12.62 -13.86 4.49
CA PHE A 90 -13.85 -13.23 4.96
C PHE A 90 -13.90 -11.72 4.72
N ALA A 91 -12.77 -11.09 4.38
CA ALA A 91 -12.56 -9.65 4.41
C ALA A 91 -13.22 -8.99 5.65
N ASN A 92 -12.93 -9.56 6.83
CA ASN A 92 -13.58 -9.15 8.07
C ASN A 92 -13.11 -7.76 8.54
N ALA A 93 -13.83 -7.14 9.49
CA ALA A 93 -13.51 -5.78 9.95
C ALA A 93 -12.07 -5.60 10.47
N PRO A 94 -11.50 -6.51 11.32
CA PRO A 94 -10.09 -6.41 11.73
C PRO A 94 -9.14 -6.41 10.53
N TYR A 95 -9.41 -7.24 9.51
CA TYR A 95 -8.64 -7.24 8.27
C TYR A 95 -8.73 -5.92 7.51
N CYS A 96 -9.93 -5.33 7.37
CA CYS A 96 -10.09 -4.04 6.68
C CYS A 96 -9.31 -2.92 7.37
N PHE A 97 -9.38 -2.83 8.71
CA PHE A 97 -8.62 -1.83 9.48
C PHE A 97 -7.11 -2.09 9.43
N TRP A 98 -6.69 -3.36 9.45
CA TRP A 98 -5.29 -3.71 9.27
C TRP A 98 -4.76 -3.26 7.91
N VAL A 99 -5.50 -3.53 6.82
CA VAL A 99 -5.15 -3.10 5.46
C VAL A 99 -5.12 -1.57 5.37
N ALA A 100 -6.13 -0.88 5.91
CA ALA A 100 -6.18 0.58 5.91
C ALA A 100 -4.99 1.18 6.69
N GLY A 101 -4.68 0.64 7.87
CA GLY A 101 -3.53 1.06 8.68
C GLY A 101 -2.21 0.81 7.96
N PHE A 102 -1.98 -0.39 7.44
CA PHE A 102 -0.75 -0.72 6.71
C PHE A 102 -0.53 0.23 5.52
N ASN A 103 -1.55 0.45 4.68
CA ASN A 103 -1.42 1.34 3.52
C ASN A 103 -1.23 2.80 3.93
N SER A 104 -1.94 3.28 4.96
CA SER A 104 -1.77 4.64 5.47
C SER A 104 -0.37 4.86 6.04
N ALA A 105 0.20 3.87 6.72
CA ALA A 105 1.58 3.91 7.21
C ALA A 105 2.58 4.03 6.05
N MET A 106 2.39 3.25 4.98
CA MET A 106 3.24 3.31 3.79
C MET A 106 3.15 4.68 3.13
N ILE A 107 1.94 5.23 2.95
CA ILE A 107 1.77 6.57 2.36
C ILE A 107 2.43 7.64 3.25
N TRP A 108 2.24 7.56 4.57
CA TRP A 108 2.89 8.48 5.50
C TRP A 108 4.41 8.42 5.40
N LEU A 109 4.99 7.22 5.32
CA LEU A 109 6.43 7.04 5.11
C LEU A 109 6.89 7.65 3.77
N TYR A 110 6.15 7.42 2.69
CA TYR A 110 6.47 8.03 1.39
C TYR A 110 6.44 9.55 1.44
N MET A 111 5.46 10.15 2.13
CA MET A 111 5.39 11.60 2.30
C MET A 111 6.57 12.16 3.10
N LEU A 112 7.05 11.43 4.12
CA LEU A 112 8.25 11.81 4.87
C LEU A 112 9.52 11.75 4.02
N ILE A 113 9.69 10.65 3.27
CA ILE A 113 10.81 10.49 2.34
C ILE A 113 10.79 11.62 1.32
N GLU A 114 9.61 11.97 0.82
CA GLU A 114 9.47 13.05 -0.14
C GLU A 114 9.85 14.40 0.44
N GLU A 115 9.40 14.76 1.65
CA GLU A 115 9.78 16.04 2.27
C GLU A 115 11.29 16.10 2.54
N ASP A 116 11.90 14.99 2.97
CA ASP A 116 13.36 14.89 3.13
C ASP A 116 14.11 15.06 1.80
N VAL A 117 13.65 14.40 0.73
CA VAL A 117 14.25 14.51 -0.61
C VAL A 117 14.08 15.93 -1.15
N ASP A 118 12.89 16.52 -1.04
CA ASP A 118 12.62 17.89 -1.53
C ASP A 118 13.49 18.93 -0.81
N SER A 119 13.73 18.75 0.49
CA SER A 119 14.61 19.63 1.28
C SER A 119 16.07 19.63 0.82
N LYS A 120 16.52 18.55 0.16
CA LYS A 120 17.90 18.36 -0.33
C LYS A 120 18.06 18.69 -1.81
N LEU A 121 16.97 18.92 -2.54
CA LEU A 121 17.02 19.24 -3.97
C LEU A 121 17.44 20.70 -4.20
N PRO A 122 18.14 20.98 -5.32
CA PRO A 122 18.45 22.36 -5.69
C PRO A 122 17.15 23.15 -5.94
N PRO A 123 17.12 24.48 -5.71
CA PRO A 123 15.90 25.29 -5.76
C PRO A 123 15.10 25.20 -7.06
N LYS A 124 15.77 24.91 -8.19
CA LYS A 124 15.13 24.74 -9.51
C LYS A 124 14.39 23.40 -9.68
N MET A 125 14.73 22.39 -8.87
CA MET A 125 14.14 21.04 -8.91
C MET A 125 13.27 20.76 -7.68
N ALA A 126 13.47 21.49 -6.58
CA ALA A 126 12.59 21.48 -5.42
C ALA A 126 11.18 21.94 -5.82
N ARG A 127 10.14 21.45 -5.14
CA ARG A 127 8.73 21.77 -5.41
C ARG A 127 8.46 23.27 -5.55
N ALA A 128 9.10 24.09 -4.72
CA ALA A 128 8.97 25.56 -4.74
C ALA A 128 9.44 26.21 -6.06
N GLY A 129 10.32 25.55 -6.82
CA GLY A 129 10.82 26.02 -8.11
C GLY A 129 10.14 25.39 -9.32
N ARG A 130 9.18 24.47 -9.14
CA ARG A 130 8.44 23.82 -10.23
C ARG A 130 7.30 24.72 -10.73
N PRO A 131 6.90 24.61 -12.01
CA PRO A 131 5.77 25.37 -12.54
C PRO A 131 4.48 25.06 -11.76
N SER A 132 3.66 26.09 -11.54
CA SER A 132 2.37 25.97 -10.85
C SER A 132 1.48 24.93 -11.56
N GLY A 133 0.98 23.96 -10.81
CA GLY A 133 0.22 22.80 -11.34
C GLY A 133 1.06 21.56 -11.64
N TYR A 134 2.36 21.56 -11.36
CA TYR A 134 3.23 20.38 -11.46
C TYR A 134 3.73 19.93 -10.07
N ASP A 135 2.86 19.23 -9.32
CA ASP A 135 3.14 18.78 -7.94
C ASP A 135 3.62 17.31 -7.86
N MET A 136 3.99 16.71 -8.99
CA MET A 136 4.42 15.30 -9.03
C MET A 136 5.77 15.11 -8.32
N PRO A 137 5.88 14.17 -7.36
CA PRO A 137 7.15 13.85 -6.69
C PRO A 137 8.24 13.42 -7.69
N VAL A 138 9.49 13.82 -7.48
CA VAL A 138 10.62 13.44 -8.37
C VAL A 138 10.79 11.93 -8.45
N ILE A 139 10.58 11.23 -7.33
CA ILE A 139 10.68 9.77 -7.28
C ILE A 139 9.60 9.14 -8.15
N ILE A 140 8.38 9.67 -8.11
CA ILE A 140 7.28 9.20 -8.96
C ILE A 140 7.55 9.54 -10.42
N GLU A 141 8.08 10.73 -10.70
CA GLU A 141 8.52 11.10 -12.05
C GLU A 141 9.57 10.15 -12.61
N ALA A 142 10.60 9.81 -11.82
CA ALA A 142 11.64 8.87 -12.19
C ALA A 142 11.07 7.50 -12.60
N VAL A 143 10.11 7.00 -11.83
CA VAL A 143 9.41 5.74 -12.14
C VAL A 143 8.51 5.90 -13.37
N ASN A 144 7.80 7.01 -13.51
CA ASN A 144 6.82 7.23 -14.56
C ASN A 144 7.46 7.38 -15.96
N ILE A 145 8.68 7.92 -16.06
CA ILE A 145 9.38 8.07 -17.35
C ILE A 145 9.61 6.71 -18.02
N ASN A 146 9.94 5.68 -17.25
CA ASN A 146 10.24 4.32 -17.75
C ASN A 146 9.36 3.27 -17.04
N SER A 147 8.05 3.51 -16.95
CA SER A 147 7.13 2.66 -16.18
C SER A 147 7.12 1.20 -16.65
N LEU A 148 7.17 0.95 -17.96
CA LEU A 148 7.25 -0.40 -18.53
C LEU A 148 8.54 -1.13 -18.11
N THR A 149 9.70 -0.48 -18.28
CA THR A 149 10.99 -1.07 -17.91
C THR A 149 11.06 -1.34 -16.41
N THR A 150 10.58 -0.38 -15.62
CA THR A 150 10.53 -0.48 -14.16
C THR A 150 9.63 -1.66 -13.75
N PHE A 151 8.46 -1.81 -14.37
CA PHE A 151 7.56 -2.95 -14.20
C PHE A 151 8.22 -4.30 -14.57
N LEU A 152 8.92 -4.37 -15.71
CA LEU A 152 9.60 -5.59 -16.14
C LEU A 152 10.71 -6.00 -15.17
N VAL A 153 11.56 -5.04 -14.77
CA VAL A 153 12.63 -5.29 -13.80
C VAL A 153 12.05 -5.75 -12.46
N ALA A 154 10.95 -5.15 -12.00
CA ALA A 154 10.26 -5.58 -10.80
C ALA A 154 9.83 -7.05 -10.89
N ASN A 155 9.17 -7.44 -11.97
CA ASN A 155 8.68 -8.81 -12.16
C ASN A 155 9.80 -9.84 -12.32
N LEU A 156 10.90 -9.47 -12.97
CA LEU A 156 12.07 -10.34 -13.09
C LEU A 156 12.75 -10.53 -11.73
N LEU A 157 12.88 -9.47 -10.94
CA LEU A 157 13.46 -9.54 -9.59
C LEU A 157 12.58 -10.36 -8.64
N THR A 158 11.26 -10.13 -8.63
CA THR A 158 10.35 -10.90 -7.78
C THR A 158 10.28 -12.37 -8.21
N GLY A 159 10.28 -12.64 -9.51
CA GLY A 159 10.39 -14.00 -10.06
C GLY A 159 11.70 -14.67 -9.65
N SER A 160 12.82 -13.96 -9.71
CA SER A 160 14.14 -14.47 -9.30
C SER A 160 14.16 -14.83 -7.81
N VAL A 161 13.68 -13.95 -6.94
CA VAL A 161 13.59 -14.22 -5.49
C VAL A 161 12.72 -15.45 -5.22
N ASN A 162 11.59 -15.59 -5.92
CA ASN A 162 10.68 -16.72 -5.73
C ASN A 162 11.26 -18.07 -6.22
N MET A 163 12.23 -18.05 -7.13
CA MET A 163 12.94 -19.26 -7.57
C MET A 163 14.17 -19.57 -6.70
N LEU A 164 14.82 -18.54 -6.15
CA LEU A 164 16.04 -18.68 -5.35
C LEU A 164 15.78 -18.98 -3.87
N VAL A 165 14.61 -18.60 -3.37
CA VAL A 165 14.24 -18.76 -1.96
C VAL A 165 12.95 -19.57 -1.87
N GLU A 166 12.96 -20.63 -1.07
CA GLU A 166 11.74 -21.33 -0.67
C GLU A 166 10.94 -20.46 0.31
N THR A 167 10.19 -19.51 -0.24
CA THR A 167 9.44 -18.50 0.51
C THR A 167 8.43 -19.11 1.50
N LEU A 168 7.99 -20.34 1.25
CA LEU A 168 7.07 -21.09 2.13
C LEU A 168 7.71 -21.50 3.47
N LEU A 169 9.02 -21.74 3.50
CA LEU A 169 9.74 -22.19 4.70
C LEU A 169 10.48 -21.04 5.41
N CYS A 170 10.41 -19.84 4.84
CA CYS A 170 11.13 -18.67 5.30
C CYS A 170 10.57 -18.16 6.63
N GLY A 171 11.44 -17.91 7.61
CA GLY A 171 11.02 -17.34 8.89
C GLY A 171 10.50 -15.91 8.73
N SER A 172 9.71 -15.40 9.68
CA SER A 172 9.13 -14.05 9.56
C SER A 172 10.17 -12.96 9.35
N VAL A 173 11.30 -13.02 10.08
CA VAL A 173 12.38 -12.02 9.97
C VAL A 173 13.06 -12.07 8.60
N GLU A 174 13.34 -13.27 8.09
CA GLU A 174 13.93 -13.47 6.77
C GLU A 174 12.98 -12.97 5.68
N ALA A 175 11.69 -13.29 5.78
CA ALA A 175 10.68 -12.84 4.84
C ALA A 175 10.58 -11.30 4.79
N TYR A 176 10.54 -10.63 5.94
CA TYR A 176 10.54 -9.16 5.99
C TYR A 176 11.84 -8.55 5.46
N SER A 177 12.98 -9.18 5.72
CA SER A 177 14.30 -8.72 5.23
C SER A 177 14.39 -8.82 3.71
N ILE A 178 13.94 -9.94 3.14
CA ILE A 178 13.86 -10.13 1.68
C ILE A 178 12.92 -9.07 1.07
N LEU A 179 11.75 -8.87 1.67
CA LEU A 179 10.76 -7.88 1.22
C LEU A 179 11.34 -6.45 1.19
N ALA A 180 12.01 -6.04 2.28
CA ALA A 180 12.65 -4.73 2.37
C ALA A 180 13.83 -4.59 1.38
N GLY A 181 14.64 -5.65 1.23
CA GLY A 181 15.79 -5.65 0.34
C GLY A 181 15.39 -5.45 -1.13
N TYR A 182 14.42 -6.23 -1.62
CA TYR A 182 14.04 -6.13 -3.04
C TYR A 182 13.25 -4.86 -3.34
N THR A 183 12.44 -4.34 -2.40
CA THR A 183 11.71 -3.06 -2.60
C THR A 183 12.66 -1.88 -2.73
N LEU A 184 13.77 -1.86 -1.99
CA LEU A 184 14.84 -0.86 -2.16
C LEU A 184 15.60 -1.06 -3.48
N LEU A 185 15.92 -2.31 -3.82
CA LEU A 185 16.70 -2.62 -5.03
C LEU A 185 15.94 -2.27 -6.32
N PHE A 186 14.62 -2.45 -6.33
CA PHE A 186 13.74 -2.07 -7.44
C PHE A 186 13.76 -0.55 -7.74
N MET A 187 13.95 0.30 -6.73
CA MET A 187 13.98 1.75 -6.92
C MET A 187 15.27 2.23 -7.62
N LEU A 188 16.36 1.46 -7.55
CA LEU A 188 17.66 1.85 -8.10
C LEU A 188 17.67 2.02 -9.63
N PRO A 189 17.18 1.06 -10.45
CA PRO A 189 17.08 1.24 -11.90
C PRO A 189 16.28 2.47 -12.33
N ALA A 190 15.15 2.73 -11.68
CA ALA A 190 14.30 3.89 -11.98
C ALA A 190 15.05 5.21 -11.76
N LEU A 191 15.75 5.33 -10.62
CA LEU A 191 16.54 6.52 -10.29
C LEU A 191 17.78 6.68 -11.18
N LEU A 192 18.47 5.58 -11.53
CA LEU A 192 19.64 5.60 -12.42
C LEU A 192 19.26 6.04 -13.83
N MET A 193 18.14 5.54 -14.37
CA MET A 193 17.63 5.95 -15.68
C MET A 193 17.21 7.42 -15.68
N PHE A 194 16.55 7.88 -14.62
CA PHE A 194 16.18 9.29 -14.44
C PHE A 194 17.42 10.20 -14.42
N LYS A 195 18.44 9.85 -13.62
CA LYS A 195 19.70 10.62 -13.56
C LYS A 195 20.44 10.64 -14.90
N SER A 196 20.37 9.55 -15.66
CA SER A 196 21.05 9.43 -16.96
C SER A 196 20.29 10.09 -18.11
N GLY A 197 19.07 10.61 -17.87
CA GLY A 197 18.22 11.19 -18.91
C GLY A 197 17.74 10.16 -19.96
N ILE A 198 17.81 8.87 -19.64
CA ILE A 198 17.48 7.79 -20.58
C ILE A 198 15.98 7.54 -20.53
N ARG A 199 15.31 7.72 -21.67
CA ARG A 199 13.92 7.34 -21.87
C ARG A 199 13.85 6.22 -22.90
N LEU A 200 13.55 5.01 -22.42
CA LEU A 200 13.29 3.87 -23.29
C LEU A 200 11.87 4.01 -23.83
N ARG A 201 11.72 3.95 -25.15
CA ARG A 201 10.42 3.93 -25.84
C ARG A 201 10.00 2.49 -26.11
#